data_AF-A0A1E5P0V5-F1
#
_entry.id   AF-A0A1E5P0V5-F1
#
_cell.length_a   1.000
_cell.length_b   1.000
_cell.length_c   1.000
_cell.angle_alpha   90.00
_cell.angle_beta   90.00
_cell.angle_gamma   90.00
#
_symmetry.space_group_name_H-M   'P 1'
#
loop_
_entity.id
_entity.type
_entity.pdbx_description
1 polymer ?
#
loop_
_entity_poly.entity_id
_entity_poly.type
_entity_poly.pdbx_seq_one_letter_code
_entity_poly.pdbx_strand_id
1 'polypeptide(L)'
;MNRTKIAAVAIAATATLGSIGSSPASAAANEGAQVQADPAYKILKHLEYRGPGRVSLRLGYYNAAADKGFGWTKVKKKHNITKYSAVEYIAKSPVREHIGGQSYRHTGYAGKYKCRNGVCELVKQYKVLMTANEKKLRDDHDKGVITEYCVGITRCPNWVTTALAKSNRSSVAAEGDNKYVGAYKPFARTVLSADVKAGVNKNAATR
;
A
#
# COMPACT_ATOMS: atom_id res chain seq x y z
N MET A 1 -4.39 26.95 63.26
CA MET A 1 -5.20 26.74 64.49
C MET A 1 -6.62 26.36 64.07
N ASN A 2 -7.34 25.62 64.92
CA ASN A 2 -8.61 24.86 64.72
C ASN A 2 -8.41 23.52 64.00
N ARG A 3 -8.31 22.33 64.63
CA ARG A 3 -8.78 21.73 65.90
C ARG A 3 -10.31 21.58 66.06
N THR A 4 -10.83 20.41 65.64
CA THR A 4 -11.93 19.64 66.28
C THR A 4 -11.95 18.24 65.65
N LYS A 5 -11.40 17.19 66.26
CA LYS A 5 -11.92 16.28 67.32
C LYS A 5 -13.24 15.56 66.98
N ILE A 6 -13.11 14.29 66.57
CA ILE A 6 -13.54 13.02 67.21
C ILE A 6 -15.06 12.78 67.29
N ALA A 7 -15.51 11.68 66.68
CA ALA A 7 -16.46 10.75 67.30
C ALA A 7 -16.27 9.35 66.68
N ALA A 8 -15.69 8.45 67.47
CA ALA A 8 -15.72 7.02 67.25
C ALA A 8 -17.03 6.48 67.84
N VAL A 9 -17.72 5.59 67.11
CA VAL A 9 -18.75 4.72 67.66
C VAL A 9 -18.46 3.31 67.16
N ALA A 10 -18.01 2.48 68.08
CA ALA A 10 -18.06 1.02 67.99
C ALA A 10 -19.41 0.52 68.52
N ILE A 11 -19.79 -0.71 68.15
CA ILE A 11 -20.86 -1.63 68.62
C ILE A 11 -21.39 -2.31 67.34
N ALA A 12 -21.54 -3.63 67.17
CA ALA A 12 -21.38 -4.82 67.98
C ALA A 12 -21.11 -6.01 67.04
N ALA A 13 -20.46 -7.04 67.57
CA ALA A 13 -20.34 -8.34 66.93
C ALA A 13 -21.67 -9.11 67.00
N THR A 14 -22.13 -9.63 65.87
CA THR A 14 -23.07 -10.76 65.81
C THR A 14 -22.51 -11.80 64.86
N ALA A 15 -22.10 -12.93 65.44
CA ALA A 15 -21.75 -14.14 64.72
C ALA A 15 -23.03 -14.87 64.32
N THR A 16 -23.22 -15.09 63.01
CA THR A 16 -24.21 -16.04 62.48
C THR A 16 -23.48 -17.15 61.76
N LEU A 17 -23.61 -18.35 62.31
CA LEU A 17 -23.20 -19.61 61.70
C LEU A 17 -24.04 -19.92 60.45
N GLY A 18 -23.35 -20.40 59.41
CA GLY A 18 -23.71 -21.64 58.72
C GLY A 18 -24.97 -21.66 57.86
N SER A 19 -24.78 -21.33 56.57
CA SER A 19 -25.29 -22.16 55.49
C SER A 19 -24.40 -21.97 54.27
N ILE A 20 -23.60 -22.99 53.94
CA ILE A 20 -22.78 -23.05 52.74
C ILE A 20 -23.74 -23.32 51.57
N GLY A 21 -24.41 -22.26 51.11
CA GLY A 21 -25.10 -22.28 49.84
C GLY A 21 -24.06 -22.09 48.75
N SER A 22 -23.63 -23.17 48.12
CA SER A 22 -22.84 -23.11 46.89
C SER A 22 -23.73 -22.54 45.77
N SER A 23 -23.89 -21.22 45.73
CA SER A 23 -24.35 -20.58 44.50
C SER A 23 -23.31 -20.93 43.43
N PRO A 24 -23.70 -21.49 42.27
CA PRO A 24 -22.78 -21.56 41.17
C PRO A 24 -22.36 -20.12 40.90
N ALA A 25 -21.08 -19.83 41.08
CA ALA A 25 -20.48 -18.70 40.42
C ALA A 25 -20.68 -18.97 38.93
N SER A 26 -21.75 -18.42 38.36
CA SER A 26 -21.85 -18.22 36.93
C SER A 26 -20.73 -17.25 36.60
N ALA A 27 -19.52 -17.79 36.43
CA ALA A 27 -18.51 -17.20 35.60
C ALA A 27 -19.23 -17.00 34.27
N ALA A 28 -19.70 -15.76 34.05
CA ALA A 28 -19.98 -15.32 32.71
C ALA A 28 -18.68 -15.58 31.97
N ALA A 29 -18.65 -16.68 31.21
CA ALA A 29 -17.71 -16.83 30.15
C ALA A 29 -17.93 -15.56 29.34
N ASN A 30 -16.99 -14.61 29.47
CA ASN A 30 -16.74 -13.68 28.40
C ASN A 30 -16.34 -14.59 27.25
N GLU A 31 -17.34 -15.11 26.54
CA GLU A 31 -17.20 -15.68 25.21
C GLU A 31 -16.33 -14.67 24.50
N GLY A 32 -15.08 -15.08 24.25
CA GLY A 32 -14.06 -14.18 23.77
C GLY A 32 -14.63 -13.48 22.56
N ALA A 33 -14.95 -12.19 22.72
CA ALA A 33 -15.39 -11.36 21.63
C ALA A 33 -14.29 -11.51 20.59
N GLN A 34 -14.57 -12.30 19.56
CA GLN A 34 -13.67 -12.51 18.44
C GLN A 34 -13.49 -11.12 17.86
N VAL A 35 -12.39 -10.46 18.22
CA VAL A 35 -12.07 -9.11 17.74
C VAL A 35 -11.99 -9.26 16.23
N GLN A 36 -13.05 -8.81 15.55
CA GLN A 36 -13.15 -8.94 14.11
C GLN A 36 -11.91 -8.26 13.51
N ALA A 37 -11.11 -9.04 12.78
CA ALA A 37 -9.91 -8.53 12.17
C ALA A 37 -10.27 -7.32 11.29
N ASP A 38 -9.62 -6.18 11.52
CA ASP A 38 -9.90 -4.95 10.79
C ASP A 38 -9.79 -5.23 9.27
N PRO A 39 -10.88 -5.06 8.50
CA PRO A 39 -10.91 -5.40 7.08
C PRO A 39 -9.87 -4.62 6.27
N ALA A 40 -9.41 -3.45 6.75
CA ALA A 40 -8.33 -2.70 6.12
C ALA A 40 -7.01 -3.50 6.05
N TYR A 41 -6.80 -4.45 6.96
CA TYR A 41 -5.58 -5.27 6.97
C TYR A 41 -5.70 -6.56 6.16
N LYS A 42 -6.87 -6.87 5.58
CA LYS A 42 -7.03 -8.02 4.68
C LYS A 42 -6.00 -7.96 3.54
N ILE A 43 -5.20 -9.01 3.43
CA ILE A 43 -4.25 -9.18 2.31
C ILE A 43 -5.06 -9.54 1.06
N LEU A 44 -4.89 -8.77 0.00
CA LEU A 44 -5.52 -9.01 -1.30
C LEU A 44 -4.62 -9.82 -2.23
N LYS A 45 -3.31 -9.56 -2.17
CA LYS A 45 -2.30 -10.24 -2.99
C LYS A 45 -0.92 -10.10 -2.34
N HIS A 46 -0.07 -11.12 -2.50
CA HIS A 46 1.38 -10.95 -2.34
C HIS A 46 2.00 -10.65 -3.69
N LEU A 47 2.64 -9.51 -3.83
CA LEU A 47 3.25 -9.05 -5.08
C LEU A 47 4.68 -9.56 -5.21
N GLU A 48 5.11 -9.85 -6.43
CA GLU A 48 6.54 -9.88 -6.74
C GLU A 48 7.17 -8.55 -6.35
N TYR A 49 8.36 -8.62 -5.75
CA TYR A 49 8.96 -7.50 -5.05
C TYR A 49 10.48 -7.51 -5.21
N ARG A 50 11.11 -6.34 -5.35
CA ARG A 50 12.57 -6.24 -5.44
C ARG A 50 13.27 -6.46 -4.09
N GLY A 51 12.60 -6.18 -2.98
CA GLY A 51 13.16 -6.44 -1.65
C GLY A 51 13.06 -7.92 -1.25
N PRO A 52 13.27 -8.23 0.04
CA PRO A 52 13.20 -9.61 0.52
C PRO A 52 11.81 -10.23 0.28
N GLY A 53 11.78 -11.40 -0.36
CA GLY A 53 10.56 -12.19 -0.55
C GLY A 53 9.50 -11.47 -1.39
N ARG A 54 8.26 -11.46 -0.89
CA ARG A 54 7.09 -10.81 -1.51
C ARG A 54 6.61 -9.67 -0.62
N VAL A 55 6.00 -8.65 -1.21
CA VAL A 55 5.34 -7.57 -0.45
C VAL A 55 3.83 -7.75 -0.48
N SER A 56 3.17 -7.53 0.64
CA SER A 56 1.72 -7.64 0.76
C SER A 56 1.03 -6.40 0.19
N LEU A 57 0.02 -6.60 -0.66
CA LEU A 57 -0.96 -5.58 -1.01
C LEU A 57 -2.22 -5.83 -0.18
N ARG A 58 -2.41 -5.01 0.85
CA ARG A 58 -3.59 -5.05 1.72
C ARG A 58 -4.71 -4.16 1.17
N LEU A 59 -5.96 -4.46 1.55
CA LEU A 59 -7.12 -3.65 1.17
C LEU A 59 -6.93 -2.19 1.57
N GLY A 60 -6.47 -1.96 2.80
CA GLY A 60 -6.24 -0.65 3.39
C GLY A 60 -7.50 0.22 3.43
N TYR A 61 -7.30 1.49 3.70
CA TYR A 61 -8.38 2.49 3.72
C TYR A 61 -7.86 3.83 3.19
N TYR A 62 -8.78 4.75 2.90
CA TYR A 62 -8.43 6.13 2.62
C TYR A 62 -9.51 7.06 3.17
N ASN A 63 -9.09 8.00 4.02
CA ASN A 63 -9.87 9.12 4.50
C ASN A 63 -9.39 10.37 3.77
N ALA A 64 -10.25 10.91 2.90
CA ALA A 64 -9.92 12.08 2.08
C ALA A 64 -9.82 13.37 2.91
N ALA A 65 -10.64 13.53 3.96
CA ALA A 65 -10.66 14.73 4.80
C ALA A 65 -9.36 14.89 5.61
N ALA A 66 -8.82 13.77 6.12
CA ALA A 66 -7.57 13.77 6.87
C ALA A 66 -6.32 13.50 6.01
N ASP A 67 -6.51 13.23 4.72
CA ASP A 67 -5.51 12.70 3.79
C ASP A 67 -4.70 11.48 4.31
N LYS A 68 -5.37 10.64 5.11
CA LYS A 68 -4.77 9.48 5.78
C LYS A 68 -5.24 8.17 5.17
N GLY A 69 -4.39 7.16 5.25
CA GLY A 69 -4.70 5.82 4.75
C GLY A 69 -3.50 5.12 4.14
N PHE A 70 -3.72 3.87 3.73
CA PHE A 70 -2.71 3.02 3.10
C PHE A 70 -3.37 1.99 2.17
N GLY A 71 -2.55 1.21 1.47
CA GLY A 71 -2.99 0.02 0.74
C GLY A 71 -3.81 0.32 -0.50
N TRP A 72 -4.49 -0.71 -1.00
CA TRP A 72 -5.20 -0.69 -2.26
C TRP A 72 -6.26 0.41 -2.36
N THR A 73 -7.01 0.63 -1.28
CA THR A 73 -8.06 1.65 -1.24
C THR A 73 -7.49 3.04 -1.48
N LYS A 74 -6.33 3.38 -0.90
CA LYS A 74 -5.66 4.67 -1.16
C LYS A 74 -5.12 4.75 -2.58
N VAL A 75 -4.42 3.72 -3.04
CA VAL A 75 -3.88 3.62 -4.41
C VAL A 75 -4.99 3.84 -5.46
N LYS A 76 -6.13 3.17 -5.29
CA LYS A 76 -7.28 3.26 -6.21
C LYS A 76 -8.04 4.57 -6.05
N LYS A 77 -8.49 4.92 -4.83
CA LYS A 77 -9.39 6.06 -4.60
C LYS A 77 -8.67 7.40 -4.68
N LYS A 78 -7.47 7.55 -4.12
CA LYS A 78 -6.71 8.81 -4.17
C LYS A 78 -5.97 8.96 -5.49
N HIS A 79 -5.26 7.90 -5.92
CA HIS A 79 -4.27 8.01 -6.99
C HIS A 79 -4.70 7.46 -8.36
N ASN A 80 -5.89 6.87 -8.45
CA ASN A 80 -6.46 6.35 -9.70
C ASN A 80 -5.59 5.27 -10.38
N ILE A 81 -4.86 4.48 -9.60
CA ILE A 81 -4.14 3.31 -10.10
C ILE A 81 -5.03 2.09 -9.82
N THR A 82 -5.62 1.52 -10.87
CA THR A 82 -6.80 0.64 -10.75
C THR A 82 -6.52 -0.83 -11.05
N LYS A 83 -5.26 -1.20 -11.34
CA LYS A 83 -4.85 -2.59 -11.59
C LYS A 83 -3.75 -3.04 -10.63
N TYR A 84 -3.90 -4.21 -9.99
CA TYR A 84 -2.85 -4.80 -9.14
C TYR A 84 -1.54 -5.00 -9.88
N SER A 85 -1.59 -5.37 -11.18
CA SER A 85 -0.39 -5.58 -11.99
C SER A 85 0.35 -4.27 -12.29
N ALA A 86 -0.30 -3.11 -12.19
CA ALA A 86 0.41 -1.83 -12.25
C ALA A 86 1.23 -1.63 -10.97
N VAL A 87 0.64 -1.97 -9.80
CA VAL A 87 1.34 -1.89 -8.52
C VAL A 87 2.52 -2.84 -8.45
N GLU A 88 2.30 -4.08 -8.89
CA GLU A 88 3.35 -5.10 -8.97
C GLU A 88 4.49 -4.71 -9.91
N TYR A 89 4.21 -3.97 -10.99
CA TYR A 89 5.26 -3.46 -11.86
C TYR A 89 6.22 -2.55 -11.08
N ILE A 90 5.70 -1.55 -10.34
CA ILE A 90 6.56 -0.63 -9.60
C ILE A 90 7.23 -1.33 -8.41
N ALA A 91 6.56 -2.27 -7.75
CA ALA A 91 7.12 -3.09 -6.67
C ALA A 91 8.36 -3.90 -7.09
N LYS A 92 8.50 -4.21 -8.39
CA LYS A 92 9.65 -4.89 -8.98
C LYS A 92 10.79 -3.96 -9.41
N SER A 93 10.63 -2.65 -9.25
CA SER A 93 11.64 -1.71 -9.71
C SER A 93 13.01 -1.99 -9.07
N PRO A 94 14.10 -2.03 -9.86
CA PRO A 94 15.45 -2.08 -9.32
C PRO A 94 15.84 -0.78 -8.59
N VAL A 95 15.11 0.31 -8.80
CA VAL A 95 15.33 1.60 -8.13
C VAL A 95 14.56 1.60 -6.82
N ARG A 96 15.20 1.08 -5.77
CA ARG A 96 14.68 0.97 -4.41
C ARG A 96 15.51 1.82 -3.45
N GLU A 97 14.87 2.76 -2.77
CA GLU A 97 15.47 3.69 -1.83
C GLU A 97 14.92 3.44 -0.42
N HIS A 98 15.79 3.38 0.59
CA HIS A 98 15.36 3.40 1.99
C HIS A 98 14.91 4.80 2.37
N ILE A 99 13.71 4.94 2.95
CA ILE A 99 13.11 6.25 3.29
C ILE A 99 12.78 6.37 4.78
N GLY A 100 13.40 5.53 5.63
CA GLY A 100 13.25 5.54 7.08
C GLY A 100 12.47 4.37 7.66
N GLY A 101 12.86 3.94 8.86
CA GLY A 101 12.31 2.75 9.52
C GLY A 101 12.44 1.51 8.63
N GLN A 102 11.35 0.78 8.42
CA GLN A 102 11.28 -0.35 7.48
C GLN A 102 10.59 0.03 6.16
N SER A 103 10.62 1.32 5.79
CA SER A 103 9.94 1.82 4.60
C SER A 103 10.90 1.99 3.43
N TYR A 104 10.48 1.54 2.26
CA TYR A 104 11.24 1.63 1.02
C TYR A 104 10.39 2.24 -0.08
N ARG A 105 11.00 3.13 -0.85
CA ARG A 105 10.42 3.77 -2.02
C ARG A 105 10.95 3.11 -3.28
N HIS A 106 10.05 2.77 -4.18
CA HIS A 106 10.33 2.20 -5.49
C HIS A 106 9.94 3.21 -6.56
N THR A 107 10.78 3.33 -7.58
CA THR A 107 10.58 4.32 -8.66
C THR A 107 10.39 3.64 -10.00
N GLY A 108 9.37 4.06 -10.75
CA GLY A 108 9.24 3.73 -12.16
C GLY A 108 8.67 4.91 -12.94
N TYR A 109 8.41 4.68 -14.22
CA TYR A 109 7.90 5.69 -15.14
C TYR A 109 6.84 5.07 -16.04
N ALA A 110 5.81 5.85 -16.35
CA ALA A 110 4.84 5.54 -17.40
C ALA A 110 4.94 6.58 -18.51
N GLY A 111 5.20 6.14 -19.73
CA GLY A 111 5.40 6.96 -20.92
C GLY A 111 4.24 6.82 -21.90
N LYS A 112 3.88 7.92 -22.53
CA LYS A 112 2.97 8.02 -23.67
C LYS A 112 3.78 8.52 -24.87
N TYR A 113 3.91 7.68 -25.88
CA TYR A 113 4.50 8.01 -27.16
C TYR A 113 3.41 8.20 -28.22
N LYS A 114 3.68 9.04 -29.20
CA LYS A 114 2.93 9.12 -30.46
C LYS A 114 3.84 8.66 -31.58
N CYS A 115 3.42 7.63 -32.30
CA CYS A 115 4.25 6.99 -33.31
C CYS A 115 3.73 7.30 -34.72
N ARG A 116 4.63 7.69 -35.62
CA ARG A 116 4.36 7.94 -37.04
C ARG A 116 5.53 7.43 -37.86
N ASN A 117 5.23 6.70 -38.94
CA ASN A 117 6.23 6.16 -39.88
C ASN A 117 7.41 5.45 -39.18
N GLY A 118 7.12 4.66 -38.15
CA GLY A 118 8.14 3.88 -37.41
C GLY A 118 8.92 4.66 -36.35
N VAL A 119 8.75 5.98 -36.25
CA VAL A 119 9.38 6.84 -35.23
C VAL A 119 8.37 7.24 -34.18
N CYS A 120 8.75 7.20 -32.91
CA CYS A 120 7.89 7.50 -31.77
C CYS A 120 8.44 8.67 -30.97
N GLU A 121 7.63 9.70 -30.77
CA GLU A 121 7.95 10.87 -29.97
C GLU A 121 7.25 10.81 -28.61
N LEU A 122 7.99 11.08 -27.54
CA LEU A 122 7.47 11.11 -26.18
C LEU A 122 6.58 12.33 -26.01
N VAL A 123 5.29 12.10 -25.84
CA VAL A 123 4.28 13.14 -25.62
C VAL A 123 4.20 13.50 -24.14
N LYS A 124 4.24 12.48 -23.26
CA LYS A 124 4.12 12.67 -21.82
C LYS A 124 4.78 11.52 -21.08
N GLN A 125 5.37 11.81 -19.94
CA GLN A 125 5.72 10.80 -18.96
C GLN A 125 5.30 11.23 -17.56
N TYR A 126 5.04 10.24 -16.70
CA TYR A 126 4.91 10.43 -15.27
C TYR A 126 5.94 9.55 -14.56
N LYS A 127 6.68 10.16 -13.63
CA LYS A 127 7.39 9.41 -12.58
C LYS A 127 6.34 8.85 -11.64
N VAL A 128 6.44 7.56 -11.33
CA VAL A 128 5.53 6.85 -10.44
C VAL A 128 6.34 6.32 -9.26
N LEU A 129 5.85 6.61 -8.05
CA LEU A 129 6.48 6.23 -6.81
C LEU A 129 5.56 5.28 -6.05
N MET A 130 6.10 4.16 -5.60
CA MET A 130 5.42 3.24 -4.67
C MET A 130 6.20 3.19 -3.36
N THR A 131 5.51 3.31 -2.23
CA THR A 131 6.10 3.10 -0.90
C THR A 131 5.59 1.79 -0.34
N ALA A 132 6.51 0.93 0.09
CA ALA A 132 6.23 -0.29 0.84
C ALA A 132 6.82 -0.17 2.24
N ASN A 133 6.21 -0.86 3.20
CA ASN A 133 6.72 -0.97 4.56
C ASN A 133 6.83 -2.43 4.96
N GLU A 134 8.05 -2.85 5.27
CA GLU A 134 8.42 -4.25 5.52
C GLU A 134 8.24 -4.66 6.99
N LYS A 135 7.68 -3.77 7.83
CA LYS A 135 7.37 -4.10 9.23
C LYS A 135 6.36 -5.23 9.29
N LYS A 136 6.72 -6.29 10.00
CA LYS A 136 5.81 -7.40 10.32
C LYS A 136 4.69 -6.93 11.25
N LEU A 137 3.46 -7.33 10.94
CA LEU A 137 2.29 -7.12 11.77
C LEU A 137 2.00 -8.38 12.60
N ARG A 138 0.91 -8.35 13.37
CA ARG A 138 0.50 -9.46 14.25
C ARG A 138 0.16 -10.75 13.48
N ASP A 139 -0.10 -10.63 12.18
CA ASP A 139 -0.35 -11.75 11.28
C ASP A 139 0.92 -12.30 10.61
N ASP A 140 2.10 -11.91 11.10
CA ASP A 140 3.43 -12.26 10.57
C ASP A 140 3.68 -11.90 9.08
N HIS A 141 2.79 -11.09 8.51
CA HIS A 141 2.97 -10.51 7.19
C HIS A 141 3.40 -9.05 7.32
N ASP A 142 4.10 -8.56 6.30
CA ASP A 142 4.50 -7.17 6.23
C ASP A 142 3.27 -6.23 6.19
N LYS A 143 3.45 -4.99 6.64
CA LYS A 143 2.44 -3.94 6.48
C LYS A 143 2.15 -3.69 5.00
N GLY A 144 3.19 -3.79 4.17
CA GLY A 144 3.09 -3.87 2.72
C GLY A 144 2.97 -2.54 2.02
N VAL A 145 2.31 -2.55 0.86
CA VAL A 145 2.16 -1.36 0.02
C VAL A 145 1.39 -0.29 0.80
N ILE A 146 2.06 0.84 1.05
CA ILE A 146 1.47 2.00 1.71
C ILE A 146 0.73 2.86 0.69
N THR A 147 1.36 3.16 -0.44
CA THR A 147 0.76 3.96 -1.52
C THR A 147 1.54 3.81 -2.82
N GLU A 148 0.91 4.14 -3.93
CA GLU A 148 1.51 4.32 -5.25
C GLU A 148 0.85 5.51 -5.92
N TYR A 149 1.65 6.38 -6.55
CA TYR A 149 1.15 7.63 -7.13
C TYR A 149 2.05 8.18 -8.23
N CYS A 150 1.45 9.03 -9.08
CA CYS A 150 2.18 9.84 -10.06
C CYS A 150 2.71 11.11 -9.40
N VAL A 151 3.97 11.43 -9.61
CA VAL A 151 4.57 12.66 -9.10
C VAL A 151 3.94 13.87 -9.82
N GLY A 152 3.63 14.91 -9.05
CA GLY A 152 3.11 16.18 -9.54
C GLY A 152 1.60 16.23 -9.77
N ILE A 153 0.87 15.11 -9.61
CA ILE A 153 -0.59 15.06 -9.75
C ILE A 153 -1.21 14.11 -8.73
N THR A 154 -2.38 14.44 -8.21
CA THR A 154 -3.05 13.57 -7.22
C THR A 154 -3.60 12.30 -7.87
N ARG A 155 -4.32 12.43 -8.99
CA ARG A 155 -4.93 11.31 -9.73
C ARG A 155 -4.16 11.04 -11.02
N CYS A 156 -3.57 9.87 -11.15
CA CYS A 156 -2.94 9.43 -12.40
C CYS A 156 -3.98 9.32 -13.54
N PRO A 157 -3.65 9.68 -14.78
CA PRO A 157 -4.48 9.37 -15.94
C PRO A 157 -4.65 7.85 -16.12
N ASN A 158 -5.82 7.43 -16.63
CA ASN A 158 -6.14 6.01 -16.83
C ASN A 158 -5.12 5.25 -17.70
N TRP A 159 -4.47 5.93 -18.64
CA TRP A 159 -3.44 5.30 -19.48
C TRP A 159 -2.21 4.88 -18.67
N VAL A 160 -1.90 5.54 -17.55
CA VAL A 160 -0.75 5.20 -16.68
C VAL A 160 -0.94 3.81 -16.09
N THR A 161 -2.09 3.53 -15.47
CA THR A 161 -2.34 2.20 -14.89
C THR A 161 -2.34 1.11 -15.96
N THR A 162 -2.81 1.42 -17.17
CA THR A 162 -2.78 0.46 -18.29
C THR A 162 -1.37 0.23 -18.83
N ALA A 163 -0.54 1.28 -18.95
CA ALA A 163 0.85 1.20 -19.36
C ALA A 163 1.64 0.27 -18.43
N LEU A 164 1.63 0.56 -17.12
CA LEU A 164 2.35 -0.23 -16.11
C LEU A 164 1.84 -1.67 -16.07
N ALA A 165 0.52 -1.87 -16.09
CA ALA A 165 -0.07 -3.21 -16.06
C ALA A 165 0.31 -4.07 -17.26
N LYS A 166 0.42 -3.48 -18.46
CA LYS A 166 0.81 -4.18 -19.68
C LYS A 166 2.32 -4.44 -19.70
N SER A 167 3.12 -3.48 -19.25
CA SER A 167 4.57 -3.66 -19.12
C SER A 167 4.95 -4.69 -18.06
N ASN A 168 4.11 -4.93 -17.04
CA ASN A 168 4.27 -6.05 -16.13
C ASN A 168 4.17 -7.43 -16.81
N ARG A 169 3.50 -7.48 -17.97
CA ARG A 169 3.35 -8.67 -18.81
C ARG A 169 4.28 -8.61 -20.03
N SER A 170 5.30 -7.74 -19.99
CA SER A 170 6.23 -7.48 -21.10
C SER A 170 5.51 -7.09 -22.39
N SER A 171 4.42 -6.34 -22.28
CA SER A 171 3.60 -5.89 -23.41
C SER A 171 3.41 -4.37 -23.41
N VAL A 172 3.11 -3.83 -24.58
CA VAL A 172 2.83 -2.41 -24.80
C VAL A 172 1.33 -2.21 -25.01
N ALA A 173 0.75 -1.19 -24.39
CA ALA A 173 -0.61 -0.76 -24.67
C ALA A 173 -0.62 0.22 -25.86
N ALA A 174 -1.69 0.22 -26.65
CA ALA A 174 -1.82 1.10 -27.80
C ALA A 174 -3.25 1.62 -27.97
N GLU A 175 -3.39 2.83 -28.50
CA GLU A 175 -4.67 3.48 -28.83
C GLU A 175 -4.44 4.49 -29.97
N GLY A 176 -4.91 4.15 -31.18
CA GLY A 176 -4.54 4.86 -32.40
C GLY A 176 -3.02 4.93 -32.57
N ASP A 177 -2.51 6.12 -32.87
CA ASP A 177 -1.06 6.41 -32.97
C ASP A 177 -0.32 6.36 -31.62
N ASN A 178 -1.04 6.29 -30.50
CA ASN A 178 -0.42 6.33 -29.18
C ASN A 178 0.07 4.95 -28.75
N LYS A 179 1.26 4.91 -28.14
CA LYS A 179 1.81 3.75 -27.44
C LYS A 179 2.09 4.12 -25.98
N TYR A 180 1.68 3.25 -25.06
CA TYR A 180 1.87 3.43 -23.63
C TYR A 180 2.74 2.31 -23.05
N VAL A 181 3.80 2.69 -22.33
CA VAL A 181 4.83 1.77 -21.85
C VAL A 181 5.32 2.18 -20.46
N GLY A 182 5.66 1.19 -19.63
CA GLY A 182 6.35 1.36 -18.37
C GLY A 182 7.86 1.15 -18.52
N ALA A 183 8.66 1.87 -17.74
CA ALA A 183 10.10 1.65 -17.60
C ALA A 183 10.56 1.97 -16.17
N TYR A 184 11.75 1.51 -15.78
CA TYR A 184 12.38 1.88 -14.50
C TYR A 184 13.37 3.04 -14.61
N LYS A 185 13.56 3.56 -15.82
CA LYS A 185 14.35 4.76 -16.12
C LYS A 185 13.47 5.78 -16.86
N PRO A 186 13.80 7.09 -16.80
CA PRO A 186 13.13 8.10 -17.62
C PRO A 186 13.17 7.76 -19.10
N PHE A 187 12.14 8.19 -19.83
CA PHE A 187 12.03 7.93 -21.26
C PHE A 187 12.85 8.91 -22.10
N ALA A 188 13.46 8.40 -23.17
CA ALA A 188 14.06 9.23 -24.22
C ALA A 188 12.98 10.01 -24.98
N ARG A 189 13.35 11.17 -25.54
CA ARG A 189 12.41 12.02 -26.27
C ARG A 189 11.91 11.38 -27.57
N THR A 190 12.78 10.64 -28.25
CA THR A 190 12.47 9.99 -29.53
C THR A 190 13.07 8.59 -29.54
N VAL A 191 12.30 7.62 -30.03
CA VAL A 191 12.72 6.21 -30.15
C VAL A 191 12.13 5.58 -31.41
N LEU A 192 12.69 4.46 -31.86
CA LEU A 192 12.06 3.66 -32.91
C LEU A 192 10.88 2.86 -32.33
N SER A 193 9.85 2.60 -33.14
CA SER A 193 8.66 1.86 -32.68
C SER A 193 8.99 0.45 -32.21
N ALA A 194 10.05 -0.16 -32.74
CA ALA A 194 10.57 -1.46 -32.29
C ALA A 194 11.10 -1.39 -30.85
N ASP A 195 11.74 -0.30 -30.47
CA ASP A 195 12.32 -0.11 -29.13
C ASP A 195 11.25 0.15 -28.07
N VAL A 196 10.11 0.73 -28.46
CA VAL A 196 8.94 0.84 -27.57
C VAL A 196 8.43 -0.54 -27.20
N LYS A 197 8.38 -1.49 -28.15
CA LYS A 197 7.87 -2.86 -27.96
C LYS A 197 8.78 -3.72 -27.09
N ALA A 198 10.09 -3.55 -27.18
CA ALA A 198 11.07 -4.33 -26.41
C ALA A 198 11.07 -4.04 -24.90
N GLY A 199 10.24 -3.08 -24.45
CA GLY A 199 10.48 -2.35 -23.21
C GLY A 199 11.71 -1.47 -23.43
N VAL A 200 11.64 -0.18 -23.09
CA VAL A 200 12.72 0.79 -23.31
C VAL A 200 13.89 0.55 -22.32
N ASN A 201 14.34 -0.70 -22.22
CA ASN A 201 15.40 -1.20 -21.36
C ASN A 201 16.67 -1.56 -22.14
N LYS A 202 16.71 -1.33 -23.46
CA LYS A 202 17.89 -1.65 -24.27
C LYS A 202 18.93 -0.53 -24.41
N ASN A 203 18.64 0.74 -24.12
CA ASN A 203 19.64 1.81 -24.35
C ASN A 203 19.73 2.79 -23.18
N ALA A 204 20.65 2.52 -22.25
CA ALA A 204 21.49 3.50 -21.56
C ALA A 204 22.58 2.75 -20.79
N ALA A 205 23.40 2.04 -21.55
CA ALA A 205 24.70 1.50 -21.15
C ALA A 205 25.61 1.68 -22.37
N THR A 206 26.05 2.93 -22.61
CA THR A 206 27.20 3.32 -23.45
C THR A 206 27.24 4.84 -23.53
N ARG A 207 27.97 5.46 -22.60
CA ARG A 207 29.20 6.22 -22.84
C ARG A 207 29.81 6.57 -21.49
#